data_AF-A0A6G8AMH5-F1
#
_entry.id   AF-A0A6G8AMH5-F1
#
_cell.length_a   1.000
_cell.length_b   1.000
_cell.length_c   1.000
_cell.angle_alpha   90.00
_cell.angle_beta   90.00
_cell.angle_gamma   90.00
#
_symmetry.space_group_name_H-M   'P 1'
#
loop_
_entity.id
_entity.type
_entity.pdbx_description
1 polymer ?
#
loop_
_entity_poly.entity_id
_entity_poly.type
_entity_poly.pdbx_seq_one_letter_code
_entity_poly.pdbx_strand_id
1 'polypeptide(L)' 'MIYKVFYQETKTRNPKREQTKSLYLEADSEVAARMTVEDNTPYHIELVQLLEGNHLDYEKENAEFSLTEFK' A
#
# COMPACT_ATOMS: atom_id res chain seq x y z
N MET A 1 -6.89 10.98 -0.02
CA MET A 1 -5.55 10.97 0.63
C MET A 1 -4.73 9.85 0.03
N ILE A 2 -3.40 10.00 -0.07
CA ILE A 2 -2.53 8.95 -0.63
C ILE A 2 -1.98 8.08 0.49
N TYR A 3 -2.12 6.77 0.34
CA TYR A 3 -1.61 5.78 1.27
C TYR A 3 -0.55 4.91 0.61
N LYS A 4 0.52 4.61 1.36
CA LYS A 4 1.47 3.55 1.05
C LYS A 4 1.05 2.31 1.81
N VAL A 5 0.69 1.25 1.09
CA VAL A 5 0.29 -0.03 1.67
C VAL A 5 1.43 -1.01 1.52
N PHE A 6 1.94 -1.49 2.64
CA PHE A 6 2.91 -2.58 2.70
C PHE A 6 2.17 -3.90 2.80
N TYR A 7 2.53 -4.86 1.95
CA TYR A 7 1.84 -6.13 1.86
C TYR A 7 2.76 -7.27 1.45
N GLN A 8 2.34 -8.50 1.75
CA GLN A 8 2.86 -9.70 1.11
C GLN A 8 1.82 -10.29 0.15
N GLU A 9 2.26 -10.96 -0.90
CA GLU A 9 1.37 -11.47 -1.95
C GLU A 9 0.38 -12.54 -1.46
N THR A 10 0.69 -13.23 -0.36
CA THR A 10 -0.13 -14.34 0.15
C THR A 10 -0.22 -14.33 1.67
N LYS A 11 -1.37 -14.76 2.18
CA LYS A 11 -1.65 -15.00 3.61
C LYS A 11 -1.24 -16.40 4.09
N THR A 12 -0.90 -17.32 3.18
CA THR A 12 -0.71 -18.75 3.51
C THR A 12 0.71 -19.13 3.96
N ARG A 13 1.71 -18.29 3.67
CA ARG A 13 3.11 -18.53 4.02
C ARG A 13 3.51 -17.67 5.21
N ASN A 14 4.47 -18.16 5.99
CA ASN A 14 5.12 -17.35 7.02
C ASN A 14 5.66 -16.04 6.42
N PRO A 15 5.40 -14.89 7.07
CA PRO A 15 5.84 -13.60 6.58
C PRO A 15 7.38 -13.53 6.56
N LYS A 16 7.93 -13.11 5.42
CA LYS A 16 9.37 -12.86 5.24
C LYS A 16 9.59 -11.38 4.96
N ARG A 17 10.51 -10.75 5.69
CA ARG A 17 10.77 -9.31 5.56
C ARG A 17 11.22 -8.91 4.16
N GLU A 18 11.98 -9.76 3.48
CA GLU A 18 12.51 -9.48 2.13
C GLU A 18 11.43 -9.52 1.04
N GLN A 19 10.22 -9.99 1.37
CA GLN A 19 9.12 -10.18 0.42
C GLN A 19 8.00 -9.16 0.61
N THR A 20 8.15 -8.24 1.57
CA THR A 20 7.22 -7.12 1.73
C THR A 20 7.33 -6.22 0.50
N LYS A 21 6.21 -6.07 -0.20
CA LYS A 21 6.03 -5.14 -1.31
C LYS A 21 5.26 -3.92 -0.83
N SER A 22 5.29 -2.86 -1.62
CA SER A 22 4.49 -1.67 -1.39
C SER A 22 3.70 -1.29 -2.63
N LEU A 23 2.51 -0.74 -2.42
CA LEU A 23 1.73 -0.07 -3.45
C LEU A 23 1.24 1.28 -2.92
N TYR A 24 0.93 2.19 -3.84
CA TYR A 24 0.33 3.48 -3.51
C TYR A 24 -1.10 3.48 -4.02
N LEU A 25 -2.03 3.97 -3.21
CA LEU A 25 -3.43 4.13 -3.61
C LEU A 25 -4.03 5.39 -3.00
N GLU A 26 -5.05 5.92 -3.65
CA GLU A 26 -5.83 7.03 -3.14
C GLU A 26 -7.11 6.53 -2.46
N ALA A 27 -7.37 6.98 -1.24
CA ALA A 27 -8.58 6.65 -0.48
C ALA A 27 -8.97 7.76 0.49
N ASP A 28 -10.20 7.69 0.99
CA ASP A 28 -10.76 8.68 1.92
C ASP A 28 -10.31 8.48 3.37
N SER A 29 -9.90 7.25 3.74
CA SER A 29 -9.43 6.91 5.08
C SER A 29 -8.51 5.68 5.05
N GLU A 30 -7.78 5.43 6.14
CA GLU A 30 -6.94 4.23 6.30
C GLU A 30 -7.78 2.95 6.19
N VAL A 31 -8.99 2.95 6.77
CA VAL A 31 -9.93 1.84 6.71
C VAL A 31 -10.36 1.59 5.26
N ALA A 32 -10.74 2.66 4.53
CA ALA A 32 -11.10 2.54 3.12
C ALA A 32 -9.94 2.02 2.28
N ALA A 33 -8.72 2.50 2.51
CA ALA A 33 -7.54 2.02 1.81
C ALA A 33 -7.30 0.52 2.03
N ARG A 34 -7.40 0.06 3.29
CA ARG A 34 -7.28 -1.36 3.63
C ARG A 34 -8.35 -2.19 2.94
N MET A 35 -9.62 -1.79 3.05
CA MET A 35 -10.74 -2.50 2.43
C MET A 35 -10.57 -2.63 0.92
N THR A 36 -10.22 -1.54 0.23
CA THR A 36 -9.99 -1.57 -1.22
C THR A 36 -8.94 -2.60 -1.62
N VAL A 37 -7.83 -2.71 -0.87
CA VAL A 37 -6.79 -3.70 -1.18
C VAL A 37 -7.25 -5.12 -0.85
N GLU A 38 -7.92 -5.34 0.28
CA GLU A 38 -8.43 -6.66 0.68
C GLU A 38 -9.52 -7.20 -0.26
N ASP A 39 -10.39 -6.31 -0.76
CA ASP A 39 -11.50 -6.69 -1.66
C ASP A 39 -11.00 -7.03 -3.07
N ASN A 40 -9.91 -6.41 -3.51
CA ASN A 40 -9.40 -6.57 -4.87
C ASN A 40 -8.22 -7.53 -4.99
N THR A 41 -7.59 -7.92 -3.87
CA THR A 41 -6.36 -8.73 -3.89
C THR A 41 -6.31 -9.75 -2.76
N PRO A 42 -5.64 -10.90 -2.96
CA PRO A 42 -5.41 -11.88 -1.89
C PRO A 42 -4.29 -11.45 -0.91
N TYR A 43 -3.84 -10.19 -0.99
CA TYR A 43 -2.65 -9.72 -0.29
C TYR A 43 -2.82 -9.73 1.23
N HIS A 44 -1.73 -10.04 1.91
CA HIS A 44 -1.61 -9.90 3.35
C HIS A 44 -1.08 -8.51 3.68
N ILE A 45 -1.97 -7.61 4.07
CA ILE A 45 -1.61 -6.22 4.40
C ILE A 45 -0.90 -6.19 5.76
N GLU A 46 0.32 -5.67 5.77
CA GLU A 46 1.15 -5.51 6.97
C GLU A 46 0.95 -4.13 7.61
N LEU A 47 0.98 -3.07 6.82
CA LEU A 47 0.89 -1.69 7.30
C LEU A 47 0.25 -0.79 6.23
N VAL A 48 -0.64 0.10 6.65
CA VAL A 48 -1.18 1.19 5.83
C VAL A 48 -0.64 2.48 6.40
N GLN A 49 0.11 3.23 5.59
CA GLN A 49 0.74 4.48 6.00
C GLN A 49 0.20 5.65 5.18
N LEU A 50 -0.27 6.68 5.87
CA LEU A 50 -0.67 7.94 5.25
C LEU A 50 0.57 8.71 4.77
N LEU A 51 0.56 9.17 3.52
CA LEU A 51 1.61 10.00 2.94
C LEU A 51 1.12 11.44 2.79
N GLU A 52 1.80 12.39 3.45
CA GLU A 52 1.45 13.81 3.42
C GLU A 52 2.70 14.70 3.35
N GLY A 53 2.53 15.89 2.76
CA GLY A 53 3.56 16.93 2.64
C GLY A 53 4.87 16.40 2.08
N ASN A 54 5.98 16.76 2.76
CA ASN A 54 7.34 16.41 2.34
C ASN A 54 7.57 14.90 2.15
N HIS A 55 6.83 14.04 2.85
CA HIS A 55 6.99 12.59 2.72
C HIS A 55 6.44 12.09 1.38
N LEU A 56 5.30 12.63 0.96
CA LEU A 56 4.71 12.32 -0.34
C LEU A 56 5.58 12.84 -1.49
N ASP A 57 6.12 14.05 -1.35
CA ASP A 57 6.97 14.66 -2.37
C ASP A 57 8.28 13.85 -2.55
N TYR A 58 8.88 13.41 -1.44
CA TYR A 58 10.06 12.54 -1.48
C TYR A 58 9.79 11.21 -2.20
N GLU A 59 8.66 10.55 -1.91
CA GLU A 59 8.28 9.29 -2.55
C GLU A 59 8.05 9.46 -4.07
N LYS A 60 7.44 10.56 -4.49
CA LYS A 60 7.23 10.87 -5.92
C LYS A 60 8.54 11.08 -6.69
N GLU A 61 9.55 11.65 -6.04
CA GLU A 61 10.84 11.95 -6.69
C GLU A 61 11.83 10.79 -6.65
N ASN A 62 11.81 9.98 -5.57
CA ASN A 62 12.89 9.04 -5.27
C ASN A 62 12.47 7.57 -5.31
N ALA A 63 11.16 7.27 -5.25
CA ALA A 63 10.65 5.92 -5.33
C ALA A 63 9.98 5.65 -6.69
N GLU A 64 9.78 4.37 -7.00
CA GLU A 64 8.93 3.96 -8.11
C GLU A 64 7.46 4.20 -7.72
N PHE A 65 7.06 5.47 -7.79
CA PHE A 65 5.74 5.93 -7.38
C PHE A 65 4.76 5.76 -8.54
N SER A 66 3.80 4.86 -8.36
CA SER A 66 2.68 4.66 -9.27
C SER A 66 1.41 4.41 -8.47
N LEU A 67 0.35 5.15 -8.79
CA LEU A 67 -0.96 4.95 -8.18
C LEU A 67 -1.60 3.69 -8.73
N THR A 68 -2.05 2.84 -7.82
CA THR A 68 -2.72 1.58 -8.13
C THR A 68 -4.22 1.81 -8.12
N GLU A 69 -4.86 1.63 -9.27
CA GLU A 69 -6.31 1.65 -9.41
C GLU A 69 -6.82 0.21 -9.53
N PHE A 70 -7.78 -0.15 -8.70
CA PHE A 70 -8.49 -1.42 -8.80
C PHE A 70 -9.80 -1.19 -9.57
N LYS A 71 -10.10 -2.07 -10.54
CA LYS A 71 -11.26 -1.96 -11.44
C LYS A 71 -12.42 -2.83 -10.97
#